data_AF-A0A3C0MI63-F1
#
_entry.id   AF-A0A3C0MI63-F1
#
_cell.length_a   1.000
_cell.length_b   1.000
_cell.length_c   1.000
_cell.angle_alpha   90.00
_cell.angle_beta   90.00
_cell.angle_gamma   90.00
#
_symmetry.space_group_name_H-M   'P 1'
#
loop_
_entity.id
_entity.type
_entity.pdbx_description
1 polymer ?
#
loop_
_entity_poly.entity_id
_entity_poly.type
_entity_poly.pdbx_seq_one_letter_code
_entity_poly.pdbx_strand_id
1 'polypeptide(L)' 'LGPYATMQLGDLGADIIKVEEPTGDRQRRNGKAPNSDNLGPLFVALNRNKRSV' A
#
# COMPACT_ATOMS: atom_id res chain seq x y z
N LEU A 1 -5.02 -10.03 -2.62
CA LEU A 1 -6.46 -9.69 -2.76
C LEU A 1 -6.90 -8.59 -1.79
N GLY A 2 -6.61 -8.65 -0.49
CA GLY A 2 -7.00 -7.60 0.48
C GLY A 2 -6.60 -6.15 0.14
N PRO A 3 -5.33 -5.87 -0.25
CA PRO A 3 -4.93 -4.51 -0.66
C PRO A 3 -5.65 -4.01 -1.91
N TYR A 4 -6.02 -4.90 -2.83
CA TYR A 4 -6.74 -4.52 -4.05
C TYR A 4 -8.19 -4.12 -3.75
N ALA A 5 -8.91 -4.89 -2.93
CA ALA A 5 -10.28 -4.57 -2.54
C ALA A 5 -10.37 -3.23 -1.79
N THR A 6 -9.50 -3.02 -0.80
CA THR A 6 -9.46 -1.77 -0.03
C THR A 6 -9.00 -0.56 -0.85
N MET A 7 -8.17 -0.78 -1.88
CA MET A 7 -7.82 0.25 -2.84
C MET A 7 -9.04 0.69 -3.65
N GLN A 8 -9.87 -0.25 -4.12
CA GLN A 8 -11.12 0.10 -4.81
C GLN A 8 -12.07 0.90 -3.91
N LEU A 9 -12.19 0.52 -2.63
CA LEU A 9 -13.00 1.29 -1.67
C LEU A 9 -12.44 2.71 -1.48
N GLY A 10 -11.12 2.87 -1.36
CA GLY A 10 -10.48 4.19 -1.28
C GLY A 10 -10.65 5.02 -2.55
N ASP A 11 -10.58 4.39 -3.72
CA ASP A 11 -10.88 5.05 -5.01
C ASP A 11 -12.34 5.53 -5.09
N LEU A 12 -13.26 4.88 -4.37
CA LEU A 12 -14.67 5.28 -4.23
C LEU A 12 -14.92 6.28 -3.08
N GLY A 13 -13.86 6.78 -2.43
CA GLY A 13 -13.95 7.83 -1.40
C GLY A 13 -13.98 7.33 0.05
N ALA A 14 -13.76 6.03 0.29
CA ALA A 14 -13.63 5.54 1.65
C ALA A 14 -12.31 6.03 2.30
N ASP A 15 -12.38 6.37 3.59
CA ASP A 15 -11.19 6.63 4.40
C ASP A 15 -10.60 5.30 4.90
N ILE A 16 -9.42 4.94 4.40
CA ILE A 16 -8.80 3.64 4.69
C ILE A 16 -7.57 3.83 5.58
N ILE A 17 -7.59 3.17 6.73
CA ILE A 17 -6.43 3.04 7.61
C ILE A 17 -5.86 1.62 7.45
N LYS A 18 -4.63 1.55 6.94
CA LYS A 18 -3.84 0.33 6.83
C LYS A 18 -3.04 0.16 8.12
N VAL A 19 -3.46 -0.80 8.95
CA VAL A 19 -2.72 -1.21 10.14
C VAL A 19 -1.60 -2.14 9.72
N GLU A 20 -0.37 -1.77 10.02
CA GLU A 20 0.82 -2.56 9.68
C GLU A 20 1.55 -3.05 10.94
N GLU A 21 2.39 -4.08 10.77
CA GLU A 21 3.36 -4.41 11.81
C GLU A 21 4.31 -3.22 12.01
N PRO A 22 4.97 -3.08 13.18
CA PRO A 22 5.98 -2.03 13.40
C PRO A 22 7.11 -2.04 12.36
N THR A 23 7.36 -3.20 11.74
CA THR A 23 8.34 -3.39 10.65
C THR A 23 7.81 -3.02 9.26
N GLY A 24 6.51 -2.75 9.14
CA GLY A 24 5.78 -2.42 7.92
C GLY A 24 5.33 -3.63 7.09
N ASP A 25 4.48 -3.36 6.09
CA ASP A 25 4.04 -4.33 5.09
C ASP A 25 5.23 -4.89 4.29
N ARG A 26 5.34 -6.21 4.23
CA ARG A 26 6.37 -6.94 3.49
C ARG A 26 6.52 -6.47 2.03
N GLN A 27 5.43 -6.07 1.37
CA GLN A 27 5.46 -5.60 -0.01
C GLN A 27 6.20 -4.26 -0.18
N ARG A 28 6.42 -3.48 0.89
CA ARG A 28 7.22 -2.24 0.85
C ARG A 28 8.65 -2.49 0.41
N ARG A 29 9.21 -3.68 0.63
CA ARG A 29 10.61 -4.01 0.29
C ARG A 29 10.73 -5.05 -0.82
N ASN A 30 9.61 -5.47 -1.39
CA ASN A 30 9.59 -6.52 -2.38
C ASN A 30 9.85 -5.96 -3.78
N GLY A 31 11.06 -6.15 -4.30
CA GLY A 31 11.51 -5.61 -5.59
C GLY A 31 11.84 -4.12 -5.54
N LYS A 32 12.34 -3.58 -6.66
CA LYS A 32 12.70 -2.17 -6.80
C LYS A 32 11.67 -1.46 -7.69
N ALA A 33 10.98 -0.46 -7.16
CA ALA A 33 10.10 0.37 -7.98
C ALA A 33 10.93 1.34 -8.84
N PRO A 34 10.47 1.69 -10.05
CA PRO A 34 11.21 2.62 -10.92
C PRO A 34 11.40 4.01 -10.31
N ASN A 35 10.42 4.46 -9.50
CA ASN A 35 10.33 5.83 -9.02
C ASN A 35 10.33 5.93 -7.49
N SER A 36 10.85 4.91 -6.80
CA SER A 36 10.97 4.92 -5.34
C SER A 36 12.13 4.06 -4.88
N ASP A 37 13.08 4.68 -4.19
CA ASP A 37 14.26 4.01 -3.68
C ASP A 37 13.95 3.01 -2.56
N ASN A 38 12.83 3.19 -1.86
CA ASN A 38 12.50 2.45 -0.64
C ASN A 38 11.13 1.76 -0.67
N LEU A 39 10.48 1.67 -1.84
CA LEU A 39 9.17 1.02 -1.97
C LEU A 39 9.16 -0.01 -3.09
N GLY A 40 8.58 -1.17 -2.83
CA GLY A 40 8.31 -2.20 -3.81
C GLY A 40 7.17 -1.77 -4.76
N PRO A 41 7.22 -2.17 -6.06
CA PRO A 41 6.24 -1.74 -7.06
C PRO A 41 4.80 -2.13 -6.71
N LEU A 42 4.58 -3.32 -6.13
CA LEU A 42 3.25 -3.74 -5.70
C LEU A 42 2.71 -2.88 -4.55
N PHE A 43 3.58 -2.45 -3.64
CA PHE A 43 3.16 -1.57 -2.55
C PHE A 43 2.69 -0.23 -3.10
N VAL A 44 3.44 0.37 -4.02
CA VAL A 44 3.07 1.63 -4.69
C VAL A 44 1.76 1.49 -5.46
N ALA A 45 1.58 0.40 -6.21
CA ALA A 45 0.40 0.19 -7.04
C ALA A 45 -0.90 -0.01 -6.25
N LEU A 46 -0.84 -0.65 -5.07
CA LEU A 46 -2.03 -1.14 -4.36
C LEU A 46 -2.37 -0.38 -3.06
N ASN A 47 -1.57 0.61 -2.64
CA ASN A 47 -1.78 1.31 -1.36
C ASN A 47 -2.01 2.81 -1.48
N ARG A 48 -2.31 3.33 -2.69
CA ARG A 48 -2.88 4.67 -2.83
C ARG A 48 -4.20 4.79 -2.05
N ASN A 49 -4.55 6.01 -1.64
CA ASN A 49 -5.76 6.32 -0.86
C ASN A 49 -5.84 5.65 0.52
N LYS A 50 -4.69 5.26 1.09
CA LYS A 50 -4.60 4.66 2.43
C LYS A 50 -3.62 5.43 3.29
N ARG A 51 -4.02 5.67 4.54
CA ARG A 51 -3.11 6.13 5.60
C ARG A 51 -2.57 4.93 6.35
N SER A 52 -1.34 5.00 6.82
CA SER A 52 -0.67 3.91 7.53
C SER A 52 -0.56 4.25 9.01
N VAL A 53 -0.80 3.26 9.87
CA VAL A 53 -0.50 3.30 11.31
C VAL A 53 0.24 2.05 11.75
#